data_AF-A0A0C2GGH5-F1
#
_entry.id   AF-A0A0C2GGH5-F1
#
_cell.length_a   1.000
_cell.length_b   1.000
_cell.length_c   1.000
_cell.angle_alpha   90.00
_cell.angle_beta   90.00
_cell.angle_gamma   90.00
#
_symmetry.space_group_name_H-M   'P 1'
#
loop_
_entity.id
_entity.type
_entity.pdbx_description
1 polymer ?
#
loop_
_entity_poly.entity_id
_entity_poly.type
_entity_poly.pdbx_seq_one_letter_code
_entity_poly.pdbx_strand_id
1 'polypeptide(L)'
;MYNESSYLRARWSQFDLFMLLMHVLSCALHCYELFTILVPSLGLVYRPWFGVIRSPRPFIMLRFIRSLVRFKLPKNRIKQIIKRSSQQIQNVTIFFMFFMALYAIMGVQLFGRMDYHCVLSGTDPRNVTIADLAIPDTMCSQKGEGGYECPDNMVCMKLDMSAHVEGFYGMFNDFEKSPFPVAHVKDGGWGGRPYMFQNVFIAVITETFAEIRVQFSEMWQSNTSASEDTYTQRLERFEGGWRLVEIDHYSRGTNSPQFLHLLVNSTAFQITMMVLVLLNALINASFVYRHDNSDIVRKEIYYYVEICFTIVFNLECLIKVIGYGWKGYLRRGQHKFELILCV
;
A
#
# COMPACT_ATOMS: atom_id res chain seq x y z
N MET A 1 -13.31 34.64 27.44
CA MET A 1 -12.17 34.49 28.35
C MET A 1 -11.91 33.00 28.55
N TYR A 2 -11.23 32.35 27.59
CA TYR A 2 -10.88 30.94 27.67
C TYR A 2 -9.74 30.81 28.68
N ASN A 3 -9.96 30.07 29.76
CA ASN A 3 -8.97 29.89 30.83
C ASN A 3 -7.76 29.14 30.25
N GLU A 4 -6.58 29.77 30.14
CA GLU A 4 -5.37 29.21 29.50
C GLU A 4 -4.92 27.87 30.12
N SER A 5 -5.30 27.63 31.38
CA SER A 5 -5.12 26.36 32.09
C SER A 5 -5.84 25.16 31.46
N SER A 6 -6.78 25.38 30.53
CA SER A 6 -7.55 24.30 29.89
C SER A 6 -6.90 23.76 28.61
N TYR A 7 -6.17 24.58 27.85
CA TYR A 7 -5.59 24.18 26.56
C TYR A 7 -4.47 23.14 26.74
N LEU A 8 -3.64 23.30 27.77
CA LEU A 8 -2.52 22.38 28.06
C LEU A 8 -2.94 21.04 28.68
N ARG A 9 -4.21 20.86 29.06
CA ARG A 9 -4.70 19.61 29.66
C ARG A 9 -5.08 18.55 28.61
N ALA A 10 -5.41 18.97 27.39
CA ALA A 10 -5.80 18.07 26.32
C ALA A 10 -4.56 17.52 25.61
N ARG A 11 -4.39 16.18 25.59
CA ARG A 11 -3.24 15.49 24.94
C ARG A 11 -3.04 15.89 23.47
N TRP A 12 -4.13 16.09 22.73
CA TRP A 12 -4.08 16.54 21.33
C TRP A 12 -3.63 17.99 21.17
N SER A 13 -3.93 18.81 22.16
CA SER A 13 -3.55 20.21 22.21
C SER A 13 -2.05 20.37 22.51
N GLN A 14 -1.53 19.50 23.40
CA GLN A 14 -0.08 19.37 23.65
C GLN A 14 0.68 18.93 22.40
N PHE A 15 0.12 17.99 21.63
CA PHE A 15 0.70 17.56 20.34
C PHE A 15 0.73 18.72 19.32
N ASP A 16 -0.39 19.44 19.16
CA ASP A 16 -0.45 20.59 18.24
C ASP A 16 0.57 21.68 18.64
N LEU A 17 0.75 21.94 19.94
CA LEU A 17 1.77 22.87 20.46
C LEU A 17 3.20 22.38 20.18
N PHE A 18 3.49 21.10 20.40
CA PHE A 18 4.79 20.51 20.10
C PHE A 18 5.14 20.61 18.60
N MET A 19 4.16 20.32 17.74
CA MET A 19 4.33 20.43 16.30
C MET A 19 4.57 21.88 15.85
N LEU A 20 3.87 22.85 16.47
CA LEU A 20 4.10 24.28 16.24
C LEU A 20 5.52 24.69 16.65
N LEU A 21 6.00 24.26 17.83
CA LEU A 21 7.36 24.55 18.30
C LEU A 21 8.43 23.99 17.34
N MET A 22 8.26 22.75 16.88
CA MET A 22 9.18 22.14 15.91
C MET A 22 9.14 22.86 14.56
N HIS A 23 7.98 23.33 14.13
CA HIS A 23 7.85 24.13 12.90
C HIS A 23 8.58 25.47 13.02
N VAL A 24 8.39 26.20 14.14
CA VAL A 24 9.07 27.47 14.42
C VAL A 24 10.59 27.29 14.48
N LEU A 25 11.07 26.28 15.20
CA LEU A 25 12.50 25.97 15.30
C LEU A 25 13.09 25.65 13.92
N SER A 26 12.32 24.96 13.10
CA SER A 26 12.70 24.60 11.75
C SER A 26 12.74 25.81 10.80
N CYS A 27 11.83 26.77 10.95
CA CYS A 27 11.88 28.07 10.24
C CYS A 27 13.07 28.90 10.72
N ALA A 28 13.32 28.98 12.03
CA ALA A 28 14.48 29.66 12.60
C ALA A 28 15.80 29.09 12.07
N LEU A 29 15.90 27.76 11.94
CA LEU A 29 17.06 27.11 11.34
C LEU A 29 17.23 27.46 9.85
N HIS A 30 16.13 27.61 9.12
CA HIS A 30 16.17 28.04 7.71
C HIS A 30 16.62 29.51 7.58
N CYS A 31 16.15 30.38 8.48
CA CYS A 31 16.63 31.75 8.57
C CYS A 31 18.12 31.81 8.95
N TYR A 32 18.57 30.95 9.87
CA TYR A 32 19.98 30.85 10.25
C TYR A 32 20.85 30.38 9.07
N GLU A 33 20.43 29.34 8.35
CA GLU A 33 21.10 28.87 7.13
C GLU A 33 21.22 30.00 6.09
N LEU A 34 20.12 30.71 5.81
CA LEU A 34 20.12 31.85 4.89
C LEU A 34 21.03 32.99 5.39
N PHE A 35 21.04 33.26 6.68
CA PHE A 35 21.88 34.29 7.30
C PHE A 35 23.37 33.96 7.20
N THR A 36 23.75 32.69 7.37
CA THR A 36 25.15 32.24 7.17
C THR A 36 25.63 32.40 5.72
N ILE A 37 24.72 32.31 4.74
CA ILE A 37 25.02 32.56 3.32
C ILE A 37 25.11 34.06 3.03
N LEU A 38 24.23 34.87 3.63
CA LEU A 38 24.12 36.31 3.35
C LEU A 38 25.24 37.14 4.02
N VAL A 39 25.73 36.74 5.19
CA VAL A 39 26.77 37.46 5.95
C VAL A 39 27.95 36.53 6.28
N PRO A 40 28.83 36.24 5.30
CA PRO A 40 29.98 35.36 5.51
C PRO A 40 31.04 35.94 6.46
N SER A 41 30.98 37.25 6.77
CA SER A 41 31.93 37.93 7.65
C SER A 41 31.81 37.56 9.14
N LEU A 42 30.72 36.93 9.56
CA LEU A 42 30.46 36.56 10.97
C LEU A 42 30.98 35.17 11.37
N GLY A 43 31.58 34.41 10.44
CA GLY A 43 32.21 33.11 10.75
C GLY A 43 31.27 32.02 11.29
N LEU A 44 29.95 32.18 11.11
CA LEU A 44 28.95 31.22 11.55
C LEU A 44 28.89 30.02 10.59
N VAL A 45 29.10 28.81 11.12
CA VAL A 45 29.14 27.57 10.32
C VAL A 45 27.87 26.77 10.50
N TYR A 46 27.09 26.63 9.42
CA TYR A 46 25.96 25.69 9.38
C TYR A 46 26.47 24.23 9.32
N ARG A 47 25.97 23.37 10.21
CA ARG A 47 26.25 21.92 10.21
C ARG A 47 25.05 21.15 9.63
N PRO A 48 25.24 20.24 8.66
CA PRO A 48 24.13 19.47 8.05
C PRO A 48 23.25 18.70 9.04
N TRP A 49 23.83 18.22 10.15
CA TRP A 49 23.08 17.51 11.21
C TRP A 49 21.95 18.34 11.82
N PHE A 50 22.03 19.67 11.83
CA PHE A 50 20.93 20.51 12.33
C PHE A 50 19.63 20.31 11.54
N GLY A 51 19.71 19.80 10.30
CA GLY A 51 18.56 19.39 9.50
C GLY A 51 17.64 18.36 10.17
N VAL A 52 18.09 17.62 11.19
CA VAL A 52 17.27 16.65 11.96
C VAL A 52 16.04 17.32 12.60
N ILE A 53 16.13 18.61 12.94
CA ILE A 53 15.00 19.42 13.44
C ILE A 53 13.82 19.47 12.45
N ARG A 54 14.06 19.20 11.16
CA ARG A 54 13.02 19.14 10.11
C ARG A 54 12.25 17.81 10.10
N SER A 55 12.81 16.74 10.69
CA SER A 55 12.23 15.39 10.74
C SER A 55 10.79 15.31 11.24
N PRO A 56 10.35 16.05 12.29
CA PRO A 56 8.97 15.95 12.76
C PRO A 56 7.90 16.57 11.84
N ARG A 57 8.25 17.38 10.83
CA ARG A 57 7.27 18.09 9.97
C ARG A 57 6.20 17.19 9.33
N PRO A 58 6.51 15.98 8.81
CA PRO A 58 5.51 15.09 8.22
C PRO A 58 4.40 14.66 9.20
N PHE A 59 4.63 14.71 10.52
CA PHE A 59 3.61 14.36 11.51
C PHE A 59 2.41 15.33 11.53
N ILE A 60 2.48 16.48 10.85
CA ILE A 60 1.31 17.36 10.60
C ILE A 60 0.19 16.57 9.89
N MET A 61 0.52 15.55 9.10
CA MET A 61 -0.46 14.67 8.43
C MET A 61 -1.40 13.95 9.42
N LEU A 62 -0.97 13.70 10.66
CA LEU A 62 -1.84 13.11 11.70
C LEU A 62 -3.07 13.99 12.00
N ARG A 63 -2.96 15.31 11.78
CA ARG A 63 -4.08 16.26 11.93
C ARG A 63 -5.15 16.03 10.85
N PHE A 64 -4.70 15.77 9.61
CA PHE A 64 -5.58 15.43 8.50
C PHE A 64 -6.24 14.07 8.70
N ILE A 65 -5.47 13.04 9.05
CA ILE A 65 -5.99 11.69 9.35
C ILE A 65 -7.04 11.75 10.46
N ARG A 66 -6.82 12.52 11.52
CA ARG A 66 -7.81 12.73 12.60
C ARG A 66 -9.11 13.38 12.11
N SER A 67 -9.03 14.29 11.14
CA SER A 67 -10.22 14.94 10.56
C SER A 67 -11.07 13.94 9.79
N LEU A 68 -10.43 13.03 9.05
CA LEU A 68 -11.09 11.97 8.29
C LEU A 68 -11.61 10.84 9.20
N VAL A 69 -10.83 10.45 10.20
CA VAL A 69 -11.12 9.32 11.08
C VAL A 69 -11.87 9.81 12.33
N ARG A 70 -13.16 10.15 12.15
CA ARG A 70 -14.08 10.44 13.26
C ARG A 70 -14.86 9.16 13.62
N PHE A 71 -14.25 8.32 14.44
CA PHE A 71 -14.94 7.14 14.95
C PHE A 71 -16.17 7.54 15.78
N LYS A 72 -17.36 7.02 15.40
CA LYS A 72 -18.60 7.15 16.19
C LYS A 72 -18.62 6.26 17.45
N LEU A 73 -17.46 5.80 17.90
CA LEU A 73 -17.30 4.82 18.97
C LEU A 73 -17.13 5.49 20.35
N PRO A 74 -17.78 4.98 21.41
CA PRO A 74 -17.52 5.45 22.76
C PRO A 74 -16.08 5.11 23.19
N LYS A 75 -15.39 6.09 23.80
CA LYS A 75 -13.95 6.01 24.13
C LYS A 75 -13.56 4.79 24.99
N ASN A 76 -14.46 4.32 25.86
CA ASN A 76 -14.21 3.16 26.72
C ASN A 76 -14.10 1.85 25.92
N ARG A 77 -14.88 1.72 24.84
CA ARG A 77 -14.85 0.53 23.96
C ARG A 77 -13.60 0.52 23.11
N ILE A 78 -13.18 1.67 22.58
CA ILE A 78 -11.90 1.79 21.85
C ILE A 78 -10.73 1.35 22.74
N LYS A 79 -10.70 1.82 24.01
CA LYS A 79 -9.66 1.41 24.97
C LYS A 79 -9.66 -0.10 25.23
N GLN A 80 -10.83 -0.73 25.29
CA GLN A 80 -10.94 -2.19 25.47
C GLN A 80 -10.40 -2.95 24.26
N ILE A 81 -10.78 -2.53 23.04
CA ILE A 81 -10.31 -3.13 21.78
C ILE A 81 -8.77 -3.01 21.67
N ILE A 82 -8.22 -1.82 21.90
CA ILE A 82 -6.77 -1.59 21.85
C ILE A 82 -6.07 -2.41 22.93
N LYS A 83 -6.60 -2.47 24.16
CA LYS A 83 -5.97 -3.24 25.24
C LYS A 83 -5.93 -4.74 24.93
N ARG A 84 -7.01 -5.31 24.40
CA ARG A 84 -7.11 -6.74 24.06
C ARG A 84 -6.20 -7.11 22.88
N SER A 85 -6.27 -6.36 21.79
CA SER A 85 -5.39 -6.56 20.62
C SER A 85 -3.91 -6.36 20.98
N SER A 86 -3.59 -5.34 21.78
CA SER A 86 -2.21 -5.12 22.25
C SER A 86 -1.68 -6.29 23.08
N GLN A 87 -2.51 -6.92 23.90
CA GLN A 87 -2.09 -8.07 24.71
C GLN A 87 -1.82 -9.30 23.83
N GLN A 88 -2.68 -9.57 22.85
CA GLN A 88 -2.49 -10.66 21.89
C GLN A 88 -1.20 -10.45 21.07
N ILE A 89 -1.00 -9.24 20.53
CA ILE A 89 0.22 -8.88 19.80
C ILE A 89 1.46 -8.98 20.68
N GLN A 90 1.38 -8.57 21.95
CA GLN A 90 2.50 -8.69 22.89
C GLN A 90 2.89 -10.16 23.10
N ASN A 91 1.91 -11.04 23.32
CA ASN A 91 2.17 -12.48 23.52
C ASN A 91 2.84 -13.10 22.28
N VAL A 92 2.35 -12.77 21.08
CA VAL A 92 2.93 -13.25 19.81
C VAL A 92 4.34 -12.69 19.59
N THR A 93 4.54 -11.40 19.87
CA THR A 93 5.85 -10.75 19.75
C THR A 93 6.86 -11.40 20.69
N ILE A 94 6.49 -11.68 21.95
CA ILE A 94 7.37 -12.37 22.91
C ILE A 94 7.72 -13.78 22.42
N PHE A 95 6.73 -14.53 21.93
CA PHE A 95 6.94 -15.84 21.35
C PHE A 95 7.89 -15.79 20.13
N PHE A 96 7.68 -14.84 19.22
CA PHE A 96 8.55 -14.63 18.07
C PHE A 96 9.98 -14.24 18.49
N MET A 97 10.13 -13.30 19.42
CA MET A 97 11.44 -12.88 19.96
C MET A 97 12.19 -14.05 20.61
N PHE A 98 11.49 -14.95 21.30
CA PHE A 98 12.08 -16.17 21.85
C PHE A 98 12.65 -17.08 20.76
N PHE A 99 11.90 -17.34 19.68
CA PHE A 99 12.40 -18.15 18.57
C PHE A 99 13.54 -17.47 17.80
N MET A 100 13.45 -16.16 17.57
CA MET A 100 14.56 -15.40 16.97
C MET A 100 15.82 -15.49 17.83
N ALA A 101 15.71 -15.41 19.16
CA ALA A 101 16.83 -15.60 20.06
C ALA A 101 17.40 -17.04 20.00
N LEU A 102 16.54 -18.07 19.97
CA LEU A 102 16.99 -19.46 19.82
C LEU A 102 17.73 -19.67 18.49
N TYR A 103 17.16 -19.22 17.37
CA TYR A 103 17.83 -19.29 16.06
C TYR A 103 19.09 -18.45 16.02
N ALA A 104 19.13 -17.31 16.70
CA ALA A 104 20.33 -16.50 16.78
C ALA A 104 21.46 -17.21 17.52
N ILE A 105 21.16 -17.87 18.65
CA ILE A 105 22.14 -18.67 19.41
C ILE A 105 22.61 -19.86 18.59
N MET A 106 21.70 -20.61 17.96
CA MET A 106 22.06 -21.72 17.08
C MET A 106 22.90 -21.24 15.89
N GLY A 107 22.58 -20.09 15.30
CA GLY A 107 23.33 -19.52 14.18
C GLY A 107 24.76 -19.16 14.56
N VAL A 108 24.95 -18.53 15.71
CA VAL A 108 26.29 -18.20 16.24
C VAL A 108 27.11 -19.46 16.52
N GLN A 109 26.49 -20.50 17.10
CA GLN A 109 27.19 -21.75 17.43
C GLN A 109 27.50 -22.64 16.22
N LEU A 110 26.63 -22.65 15.20
CA LEU A 110 26.77 -23.56 14.05
C LEU A 110 27.56 -22.97 12.89
N PHE A 111 27.38 -21.68 12.58
CA PHE A 111 27.96 -21.09 11.37
C PHE A 111 29.15 -20.17 11.68
N GLY A 112 29.07 -19.39 12.77
CA GLY A 112 30.05 -18.34 13.01
C GLY A 112 30.14 -17.33 11.86
N ARG A 113 31.28 -16.66 11.71
CA ARG A 113 31.47 -15.65 10.66
C ARG A 113 31.87 -16.29 9.33
N MET A 114 31.08 -16.06 8.28
CA MET A 114 31.35 -16.57 6.93
C MET A 114 32.12 -15.54 6.08
N ASP A 115 33.42 -15.35 6.37
CA ASP A 115 34.30 -14.39 5.69
C ASP A 115 35.08 -14.97 4.48
N TYR A 116 34.88 -16.25 4.18
CA TYR A 116 35.67 -16.97 3.18
C TYR A 116 34.98 -16.90 1.81
N HIS A 117 35.69 -16.35 0.82
CA HIS A 117 35.18 -16.17 -0.54
C HIS A 117 36.18 -16.71 -1.57
N CYS A 118 35.67 -17.10 -2.74
CA CYS A 118 36.50 -17.46 -3.88
C CYS A 118 36.99 -16.20 -4.60
N VAL A 119 38.31 -16.03 -4.66
CA VAL A 119 38.94 -14.92 -5.38
C VAL A 119 40.06 -15.40 -6.30
N LEU A 120 40.53 -14.52 -7.17
CA LEU A 120 41.68 -14.79 -8.03
C LEU A 120 42.98 -15.01 -7.24
N SER A 121 43.85 -15.86 -7.81
CA SER A 121 45.17 -16.14 -7.22
C SER A 121 46.06 -14.90 -7.27
N GLY A 122 46.37 -14.31 -6.11
CA GLY A 122 47.23 -13.13 -5.97
C GLY A 122 46.53 -11.84 -5.53
N THR A 123 45.23 -11.90 -5.20
CA THR A 123 44.49 -10.76 -4.65
C THR A 123 44.89 -10.46 -3.20
N ASP A 124 44.99 -9.17 -2.86
CA ASP A 124 45.25 -8.71 -1.50
C ASP A 124 43.95 -8.65 -0.65
N PRO A 125 43.92 -9.23 0.56
CA PRO A 125 42.70 -9.36 1.37
C PRO A 125 42.15 -8.03 1.92
N ARG A 126 42.95 -6.96 1.90
CA ARG A 126 42.57 -5.62 2.38
C ARG A 126 42.17 -4.65 1.27
N ASN A 127 42.46 -4.99 0.02
CA ASN A 127 42.21 -4.12 -1.14
C ASN A 127 41.58 -4.93 -2.28
N VAL A 128 40.46 -5.57 -1.96
CA VAL A 128 39.72 -6.45 -2.87
C VAL A 128 38.82 -5.62 -3.76
N THR A 129 38.84 -5.88 -5.07
CA THR A 129 37.93 -5.25 -6.03
C THR A 129 36.87 -6.25 -6.51
N ILE A 130 35.76 -5.75 -7.06
CA ILE A 130 34.66 -6.60 -7.58
C ILE A 130 35.15 -7.57 -8.67
N ALA A 131 36.19 -7.19 -9.42
CA ALA A 131 36.78 -8.03 -10.47
C ALA A 131 37.57 -9.22 -9.94
N ASP A 132 37.95 -9.20 -8.65
CA ASP A 132 38.69 -10.27 -8.01
C ASP A 132 37.77 -11.40 -7.51
N LEU A 133 36.47 -11.13 -7.33
CA LEU A 133 35.48 -12.08 -6.83
C LEU A 133 34.89 -12.95 -7.95
N ALA A 134 34.42 -14.15 -7.60
CA ALA A 134 33.63 -14.99 -8.48
C ALA A 134 32.29 -14.33 -8.87
N ILE A 135 31.75 -14.69 -10.04
CA ILE A 135 30.43 -14.22 -10.51
C ILE A 135 29.48 -15.43 -10.63
N PRO A 136 28.38 -15.50 -9.84
CA PRO A 136 28.09 -14.66 -8.68
C PRO A 136 29.09 -14.91 -7.54
N ASP A 137 29.16 -13.99 -6.57
CA ASP A 137 29.99 -14.17 -5.39
C ASP A 137 29.54 -15.43 -4.63
N THR A 138 30.52 -16.25 -4.24
CA THR A 138 30.30 -17.54 -3.56
C THR A 138 31.22 -17.66 -2.35
N MET A 139 30.60 -17.99 -1.22
CA MET A 139 31.32 -18.38 0.00
C MET A 139 31.98 -19.75 -0.19
N CYS A 140 33.15 -19.95 0.38
CA CYS A 140 33.95 -21.17 0.22
C CYS A 140 34.44 -21.75 1.54
N SER A 141 34.82 -23.02 1.51
CA SER A 141 35.48 -23.73 2.61
C SER A 141 36.90 -24.12 2.21
N GLN A 142 37.79 -24.29 3.19
CA GLN A 142 39.15 -24.77 2.91
C GLN A 142 39.11 -26.23 2.43
N LYS A 143 40.09 -26.62 1.61
CA LYS A 143 40.15 -27.96 1.03
C LYS A 143 40.13 -29.02 2.13
N GLY A 144 39.13 -29.90 2.09
CA GLY A 144 38.95 -30.98 3.07
C GLY A 144 38.20 -30.62 4.36
N GLU A 145 37.75 -29.38 4.56
CA GLU A 145 36.94 -28.99 5.74
C GLU A 145 35.42 -29.18 5.54
N GLY A 146 35.00 -29.59 4.34
CA GLY A 146 33.59 -29.76 3.98
C GLY A 146 32.94 -28.41 3.67
N GLY A 147 32.31 -28.33 2.50
CA GLY A 147 31.72 -27.09 1.96
C GLY A 147 32.00 -26.94 0.47
N TYR A 148 31.69 -25.77 -0.08
CA TYR A 148 32.02 -25.46 -1.47
C TYR A 148 33.52 -25.18 -1.59
N GLU A 149 34.22 -25.97 -2.40
CA GLU A 149 35.62 -25.74 -2.73
C GLU A 149 35.71 -24.90 -4.01
N CYS A 150 36.57 -23.87 -4.00
CA CYS A 150 36.76 -23.03 -5.18
C CYS A 150 37.38 -23.82 -6.34
N PRO A 151 37.06 -23.46 -7.60
CA PRO A 151 37.68 -24.06 -8.78
C PRO A 151 39.19 -23.83 -8.82
N ASP A 152 39.93 -24.65 -9.57
CA ASP A 152 41.41 -24.67 -9.57
C ASP A 152 42.09 -23.33 -9.94
N ASN A 153 41.38 -22.41 -10.61
CA ASN A 153 41.90 -21.09 -10.97
C ASN A 153 41.66 -20.01 -9.89
N MET A 154 40.98 -20.35 -8.80
CA MET A 154 40.63 -19.46 -7.70
C MET A 154 41.11 -20.02 -6.36
N VAL A 155 41.34 -19.12 -5.41
CA VAL A 155 41.76 -19.47 -4.04
C VAL A 155 40.67 -19.06 -3.07
N CYS A 156 40.36 -19.95 -2.14
CA CYS A 156 39.48 -19.63 -1.01
C CYS A 156 40.28 -18.84 0.02
N MET A 157 39.93 -17.57 0.22
CA MET A 157 40.62 -16.72 1.18
C MET A 157 39.64 -15.93 2.06
N LYS A 158 40.11 -15.60 3.27
CA LYS A 158 39.37 -14.78 4.21
C LYS A 158 39.50 -13.30 3.83
N LEU A 159 38.39 -12.62 3.56
CA LEU A 159 38.37 -11.20 3.22
C LEU A 159 38.08 -10.36 4.47
N ASP A 160 38.81 -9.25 4.65
CA ASP A 160 38.61 -8.33 5.78
C ASP A 160 37.86 -7.08 5.29
N MET A 161 36.57 -7.25 5.02
CA MET A 161 35.71 -6.18 4.52
C MET A 161 34.95 -5.48 5.65
N SER A 162 34.68 -4.20 5.45
CA SER A 162 33.76 -3.45 6.32
C SER A 162 32.34 -4.01 6.19
N ALA A 163 31.62 -4.07 7.31
CA ALA A 163 30.24 -4.58 7.38
C ALA A 163 29.26 -3.89 6.40
N HIS A 164 29.58 -2.67 5.96
CA HIS A 164 28.78 -1.95 4.96
C HIS A 164 28.90 -2.55 3.55
N VAL A 165 30.03 -3.17 3.22
CA VAL A 165 30.32 -3.74 1.88
C VAL A 165 29.83 -5.18 1.80
N GLU A 166 30.04 -5.96 2.86
CA GLU A 166 29.65 -7.37 2.98
C GLU A 166 28.11 -7.55 3.11
N GLY A 167 27.42 -6.52 3.60
CA GLY A 167 25.99 -6.59 3.91
C GLY A 167 25.70 -7.40 5.17
N PHE A 168 24.42 -7.63 5.47
CA PHE A 168 23.99 -8.34 6.69
C PHE A 168 23.72 -9.84 6.45
N TYR A 169 24.01 -10.35 5.26
CA TYR A 169 23.81 -11.77 4.94
C TYR A 169 24.97 -12.59 5.50
N GLY A 170 24.67 -13.62 6.30
CA GLY A 170 25.70 -14.51 6.86
C GLY A 170 26.45 -14.03 8.10
N MET A 171 26.05 -12.89 8.69
CA MET A 171 26.68 -12.34 9.90
C MET A 171 26.20 -13.03 11.18
N PHE A 172 26.81 -14.17 11.55
CA PHE A 172 26.55 -14.88 12.80
C PHE A 172 27.63 -14.66 13.89
N ASN A 173 28.27 -13.50 13.89
CA ASN A 173 29.42 -13.21 14.76
C ASN A 173 29.01 -13.02 16.22
N ASP A 174 27.87 -12.33 16.41
CA ASP A 174 27.38 -11.87 17.69
C ASP A 174 25.88 -12.14 17.80
N PHE A 175 25.38 -12.34 19.03
CA PHE A 175 23.95 -12.51 19.30
C PHE A 175 23.10 -11.34 18.81
N GLU A 176 23.64 -10.12 18.76
CA GLU A 176 22.94 -8.93 18.28
C GLU A 176 22.78 -8.91 16.75
N LYS A 177 23.74 -9.45 16.00
CA LYS A 177 23.77 -9.41 14.52
C LYS A 177 23.17 -10.65 13.88
N SER A 178 23.27 -11.79 14.56
CA SER A 178 22.72 -13.08 14.15
C SER A 178 21.21 -13.09 13.80
N PRO A 179 20.33 -12.28 14.43
CA PRO A 179 18.92 -12.20 14.06
C PRO A 179 18.66 -11.59 12.68
N PHE A 180 19.55 -10.75 12.14
CA PHE A 180 19.32 -10.07 10.86
C PHE A 180 19.30 -11.03 9.66
N PRO A 181 20.31 -11.92 9.49
CA PRO A 181 20.23 -12.99 8.49
C PRO A 181 18.97 -13.82 8.65
N VAL A 182 18.62 -14.22 9.88
CA VAL A 182 17.44 -15.05 10.17
C VAL A 182 16.14 -14.35 9.76
N ALA A 183 16.03 -13.04 9.99
CA ALA A 183 14.87 -12.24 9.59
C ALA A 183 14.83 -11.92 8.08
N HIS A 184 15.98 -11.89 7.42
CA HIS A 184 16.10 -11.63 5.98
C HIS A 184 15.88 -12.86 5.10
N VAL A 185 15.78 -14.06 5.68
CA VAL A 185 15.31 -15.25 4.96
C VAL A 185 13.82 -15.10 4.64
N LYS A 186 13.52 -14.34 3.58
CA LYS A 186 12.18 -14.25 3.00
C LYS A 186 12.05 -15.24 1.84
N ASP A 187 11.16 -16.21 2.03
CA ASP A 187 10.46 -17.03 1.03
C ASP A 187 11.23 -17.59 -0.19
N GLY A 188 12.54 -17.83 -0.11
CA GLY A 188 13.29 -18.27 -1.31
C GLY A 188 14.46 -19.23 -1.14
N GLY A 189 14.79 -19.71 0.07
CA GLY A 189 16.03 -20.48 0.24
C GLY A 189 16.00 -21.69 1.17
N TRP A 190 15.19 -21.67 2.23
CA TRP A 190 15.16 -22.78 3.20
C TRP A 190 13.71 -23.10 3.59
N GLY A 191 13.34 -24.37 3.37
CA GLY A 191 11.96 -24.85 3.40
C GLY A 191 11.16 -24.48 4.65
N GLY A 192 9.92 -24.06 4.42
CA GLY A 192 8.76 -24.27 5.29
C GLY A 192 8.65 -23.49 6.60
N ARG A 193 9.76 -23.08 7.23
CA ARG A 193 9.74 -22.51 8.58
C ARG A 193 9.28 -21.04 8.71
N PRO A 194 9.56 -20.10 7.77
CA PRO A 194 9.09 -18.72 7.93
C PRO A 194 7.55 -18.61 7.80
N TYR A 195 6.92 -19.51 7.04
CA TYR A 195 5.47 -19.52 6.86
C TYR A 195 4.71 -19.76 8.16
N MET A 196 5.23 -20.57 9.10
CA MET A 196 4.51 -20.85 10.35
C MET A 196 4.35 -19.58 11.21
N PHE A 197 5.42 -18.78 11.37
CA PHE A 197 5.36 -17.56 12.18
C PHE A 197 4.52 -16.47 11.50
N GLN A 198 4.65 -16.34 10.19
CA GLN A 198 3.81 -15.43 9.42
C GLN A 198 2.33 -15.83 9.49
N ASN A 199 2.02 -17.14 9.43
CA ASN A 199 0.66 -17.66 9.56
C ASN A 199 0.09 -17.42 10.97
N VAL A 200 0.89 -17.57 12.03
CA VAL A 200 0.47 -17.23 13.41
C VAL A 200 0.18 -15.73 13.54
N PHE A 201 1.04 -14.88 12.98
CA PHE A 201 0.82 -13.44 13.00
C PHE A 201 -0.43 -13.03 12.21
N ILE A 202 -0.65 -13.61 11.03
CA ILE A 202 -1.86 -13.43 10.24
C ILE A 202 -3.09 -13.91 11.03
N ALA A 203 -3.03 -15.08 11.67
CA ALA A 203 -4.13 -15.60 12.48
C ALA A 203 -4.53 -14.64 13.60
N VAL A 204 -3.56 -14.10 14.34
CA VAL A 204 -3.80 -13.12 15.41
C VAL A 204 -4.40 -11.82 14.86
N ILE A 205 -3.88 -11.32 13.73
CA ILE A 205 -4.48 -10.15 13.07
C ILE A 205 -5.93 -10.46 12.67
N THR A 206 -6.20 -11.61 12.06
CA THR A 206 -7.57 -11.98 11.66
C THR A 206 -8.51 -12.14 12.85
N GLU A 207 -8.03 -12.63 13.99
CA GLU A 207 -8.80 -12.70 15.23
C GLU A 207 -9.13 -11.29 15.75
N THR A 208 -8.15 -10.38 15.78
CA THR A 208 -8.41 -8.98 16.19
C THR A 208 -9.41 -8.29 15.26
N PHE A 209 -9.33 -8.52 13.94
CA PHE A 209 -10.29 -7.97 12.97
C PHE A 209 -11.69 -8.60 13.12
N ALA A 210 -11.78 -9.89 13.40
CA ALA A 210 -13.04 -10.56 13.67
C ALA A 210 -13.72 -9.98 14.92
N GLU A 211 -12.96 -9.76 16.00
CA GLU A 211 -13.47 -9.10 17.21
C GLU A 211 -13.92 -7.67 16.95
N ILE A 212 -13.13 -6.88 16.21
CA ILE A 212 -13.52 -5.52 15.80
C ILE A 212 -14.85 -5.57 15.04
N ARG A 213 -15.00 -6.48 14.07
CA ARG A 213 -16.24 -6.66 13.31
C ARG A 213 -17.42 -7.02 14.20
N VAL A 214 -17.27 -7.96 15.13
CA VAL A 214 -18.34 -8.37 16.07
C VAL A 214 -18.78 -7.16 16.91
N GLN A 215 -17.82 -6.42 17.46
CA GLN A 215 -18.11 -5.20 18.22
C GLN A 215 -18.77 -4.12 17.36
N PHE A 216 -18.43 -4.01 16.09
CA PHE A 216 -19.12 -3.14 15.15
C PHE A 216 -20.57 -3.58 14.91
N SER A 217 -20.79 -4.87 14.65
CA SER A 217 -22.11 -5.44 14.40
C SER A 217 -23.08 -5.25 15.57
N GLU A 218 -22.62 -5.47 16.81
CA GLU A 218 -23.42 -5.26 18.02
C GLU A 218 -23.92 -3.82 18.18
N MET A 219 -23.13 -2.81 17.74
CA MET A 219 -23.57 -1.42 17.79
C MET A 219 -24.56 -1.06 16.68
N TRP A 220 -24.39 -1.61 15.47
CA TRP A 220 -25.32 -1.34 14.38
C TRP A 220 -26.70 -1.95 14.66
N GLN A 221 -26.76 -3.10 15.32
CA GLN A 221 -28.02 -3.65 15.83
C GLN A 221 -28.70 -2.72 16.85
N SER A 222 -27.93 -2.00 17.69
CA SER A 222 -28.48 -0.99 18.61
C SER A 222 -28.87 0.35 17.94
N ASN A 223 -28.33 0.65 16.76
CA ASN A 223 -28.59 1.87 15.97
C ASN A 223 -29.49 1.64 14.73
N THR A 224 -30.14 0.47 14.61
CA THR A 224 -31.05 0.11 13.49
C THR A 224 -32.36 0.93 13.49
N SER A 225 -32.44 2.03 14.24
CA SER A 225 -33.50 3.04 14.13
C SER A 225 -33.08 4.30 13.37
N ALA A 226 -31.80 4.43 12.96
CA ALA A 226 -31.28 5.71 12.44
C ALA A 226 -30.58 5.65 11.07
N SER A 227 -30.71 4.55 10.32
CA SER A 227 -30.22 4.47 8.94
C SER A 227 -31.18 3.65 8.09
N GLU A 228 -32.43 4.14 7.98
CA GLU A 228 -33.22 3.88 6.78
C GLU A 228 -32.46 4.54 5.62
N ASP A 229 -31.72 3.73 4.88
CA ASP A 229 -31.31 4.12 3.55
C ASP A 229 -32.58 4.54 2.79
N THR A 230 -32.57 5.78 2.32
CA THR A 230 -33.67 6.45 1.64
C THR A 230 -33.95 5.74 0.32
N TYR A 231 -34.68 4.62 0.34
CA TYR A 231 -35.50 4.22 -0.80
C TYR A 231 -36.54 5.32 -0.89
N THR A 232 -36.41 6.22 -1.86
CA THR A 232 -37.40 7.25 -2.11
C THR A 232 -38.68 6.55 -2.55
N GLN A 233 -39.55 6.25 -1.59
CA GLN A 233 -40.88 5.71 -1.85
C GLN A 233 -41.82 6.91 -1.98
N ARG A 234 -42.62 6.94 -3.05
CA ARG A 234 -43.63 8.00 -3.24
C ARG A 234 -44.99 7.41 -2.90
N LEU A 235 -45.73 8.13 -2.06
CA LEU A 235 -47.12 7.81 -1.80
C LEU A 235 -47.95 8.29 -2.99
N GLU A 236 -48.52 7.36 -3.73
CA GLU A 236 -49.52 7.66 -4.77
C GLU A 236 -50.91 7.28 -4.26
N ARG A 237 -51.90 8.13 -4.57
CA ARG A 237 -53.30 7.96 -4.16
C ARG A 237 -54.04 7.19 -5.26
N PHE A 238 -54.49 5.98 -4.95
CA PHE A 238 -55.38 5.20 -5.81
C PHE A 238 -56.82 5.25 -5.28
N GLU A 239 -57.80 4.82 -6.08
CA GLU A 239 -59.23 4.81 -5.72
C GLU A 239 -59.54 4.02 -4.44
N GLY A 240 -58.63 3.15 -3.98
CA GLY A 240 -58.74 2.36 -2.74
C GLY A 240 -57.83 2.78 -1.59
N GLY A 241 -57.12 3.91 -1.67
CA GLY A 241 -56.26 4.42 -0.58
C GLY A 241 -54.83 4.79 -1.00
N TRP A 242 -53.99 5.09 -0.01
CA TRP A 242 -52.59 5.42 -0.21
C TRP A 242 -51.78 4.12 -0.37
N ARG A 243 -51.08 3.97 -1.49
CA ARG A 243 -50.17 2.84 -1.70
C ARG A 243 -48.74 3.35 -1.76
N LEU A 244 -47.85 2.70 -1.02
CA LEU A 244 -46.41 2.90 -1.15
C LEU A 244 -45.98 2.26 -2.47
N VAL A 245 -45.55 3.10 -3.40
CA VAL A 245 -44.98 2.67 -4.68
C VAL A 245 -43.51 3.03 -4.65
N GLU A 246 -42.65 2.04 -4.90
CA GLU A 246 -41.23 2.29 -5.10
C GLU A 246 -41.06 3.22 -6.30
N ILE A 247 -40.35 4.33 -6.12
CA ILE A 247 -40.03 5.19 -7.26
C ILE A 247 -39.08 4.39 -8.13
N ASP A 248 -39.60 3.80 -9.20
CA ASP A 248 -38.79 3.14 -10.21
C ASP A 248 -37.67 4.10 -10.62
N HIS A 249 -36.43 3.64 -10.51
CA HIS A 249 -35.26 4.39 -10.95
C HIS A 249 -35.26 4.67 -12.47
N TYR A 250 -36.30 4.22 -13.18
CA TYR A 250 -36.63 4.41 -14.59
C TYR A 250 -37.75 5.44 -14.80
N SER A 251 -37.98 6.35 -13.83
CA SER A 251 -38.95 7.43 -14.00
C SER A 251 -38.57 8.28 -15.22
N ARG A 252 -39.43 8.23 -16.24
CA ARG A 252 -39.25 8.86 -17.54
C ARG A 252 -39.10 10.37 -17.36
N GLY A 253 -37.96 10.93 -17.77
CA GLY A 253 -37.78 12.38 -17.78
C GLY A 253 -38.81 13.03 -18.72
N THR A 254 -39.34 14.20 -18.35
CA THR A 254 -40.41 14.92 -19.09
C THR A 254 -40.11 15.14 -20.58
N ASN A 255 -38.84 15.13 -20.97
CA ASN A 255 -38.37 15.35 -22.34
C ASN A 255 -37.80 14.09 -23.04
N SER A 256 -37.98 12.89 -22.47
CA SER A 256 -37.41 11.66 -23.04
C SER A 256 -38.38 10.97 -24.03
N PRO A 257 -37.93 10.66 -25.28
CA PRO A 257 -38.75 9.93 -26.24
C PRO A 257 -38.97 8.49 -25.77
N GLN A 258 -40.23 8.03 -25.84
CA GLN A 258 -40.65 6.72 -25.30
C GLN A 258 -39.88 5.56 -25.90
N PHE A 259 -39.57 5.68 -27.19
CA PHE A 259 -38.83 4.67 -27.95
C PHE A 259 -37.41 4.47 -27.43
N LEU A 260 -36.64 5.54 -27.18
CA LEU A 260 -35.26 5.42 -26.70
C LEU A 260 -35.21 4.89 -25.26
N HIS A 261 -36.15 5.32 -24.42
CA HIS A 261 -36.25 4.79 -23.06
C HIS A 261 -36.57 3.27 -23.06
N LEU A 262 -37.43 2.81 -23.98
CA LEU A 262 -37.74 1.39 -24.14
C LEU A 262 -36.55 0.60 -24.73
N LEU A 263 -35.83 1.19 -25.68
CA LEU A 263 -34.65 0.58 -26.31
C LEU A 263 -33.52 0.36 -25.31
N VAL A 264 -33.19 1.39 -24.51
CA VAL A 264 -32.09 1.32 -23.52
C VAL A 264 -32.42 0.33 -22.39
N ASN A 265 -33.70 0.18 -22.05
CA ASN A 265 -34.16 -0.77 -21.03
C ASN A 265 -34.32 -2.20 -21.59
N SER A 266 -34.18 -2.40 -22.90
CA SER A 266 -34.29 -3.73 -23.50
C SER A 266 -33.10 -4.61 -23.08
N THR A 267 -33.41 -5.83 -22.67
CA THR A 267 -32.40 -6.84 -22.35
C THR A 267 -31.50 -7.17 -23.55
N ALA A 268 -32.06 -7.12 -24.77
CA ALA A 268 -31.31 -7.34 -26.00
C ALA A 268 -30.23 -6.25 -26.22
N PHE A 269 -30.55 -4.99 -25.93
CA PHE A 269 -29.60 -3.89 -26.03
C PHE A 269 -28.46 -4.04 -25.03
N GLN A 270 -28.78 -4.38 -23.78
CA GLN A 270 -27.79 -4.61 -22.73
C GLN A 270 -26.85 -5.78 -23.05
N ILE A 271 -27.39 -6.90 -23.54
CA ILE A 271 -26.58 -8.07 -23.94
C ILE A 271 -25.67 -7.73 -25.12
N THR A 272 -26.19 -7.00 -26.12
CA THR A 272 -25.40 -6.60 -27.29
C THR A 272 -24.20 -5.73 -26.90
N MET A 273 -24.40 -4.76 -26.01
CA MET A 273 -23.31 -3.91 -25.52
C MET A 273 -22.28 -4.71 -24.70
N MET A 274 -22.73 -5.63 -23.86
CA MET A 274 -21.83 -6.50 -23.10
C MET A 274 -20.95 -7.36 -24.03
N VAL A 275 -21.50 -7.89 -25.11
CA VAL A 275 -20.74 -8.65 -26.12
C VAL A 275 -19.72 -7.74 -26.83
N LEU A 276 -20.10 -6.51 -27.20
CA LEU A 276 -19.19 -5.57 -27.87
C LEU A 276 -18.02 -5.15 -26.97
N VAL A 277 -18.27 -4.93 -25.67
CA VAL A 277 -17.20 -4.65 -24.69
C VAL A 277 -16.23 -5.83 -24.59
N LEU A 278 -16.73 -7.05 -24.54
CA LEU A 278 -15.89 -8.25 -24.51
C LEU A 278 -15.08 -8.41 -25.81
N LEU A 279 -15.68 -8.16 -26.97
CA LEU A 279 -14.97 -8.19 -28.25
C LEU A 279 -13.87 -7.13 -28.33
N ASN A 280 -14.13 -5.91 -27.87
CA ASN A 280 -13.10 -4.86 -27.81
C ASN A 280 -11.91 -5.28 -26.94
N ALA A 281 -12.19 -5.83 -25.75
CA ALA A 281 -11.16 -6.32 -24.84
C ALA A 281 -10.35 -7.48 -25.45
N LEU A 282 -11.01 -8.43 -26.12
CA LEU A 282 -10.35 -9.56 -26.78
C LEU A 282 -9.47 -9.11 -27.95
N ILE A 283 -9.93 -8.14 -28.75
CA ILE A 283 -9.14 -7.59 -29.85
C ILE A 283 -7.91 -6.87 -29.30
N ASN A 284 -8.07 -6.01 -28.30
CA ASN A 284 -6.92 -5.35 -27.67
C ASN A 284 -5.93 -6.33 -27.02
N ALA A 285 -6.43 -7.39 -26.36
CA ALA A 285 -5.58 -8.43 -25.79
C ALA A 285 -4.87 -9.29 -26.85
N SER A 286 -5.42 -9.40 -28.07
CA SER A 286 -4.80 -10.15 -29.17
C SER A 286 -3.57 -9.45 -29.76
N PHE A 287 -3.31 -8.20 -29.38
CA PHE A 287 -2.19 -7.44 -29.90
C PHE A 287 -0.85 -7.94 -29.34
N VAL A 288 -0.05 -8.55 -30.21
CA VAL A 288 1.30 -9.05 -29.89
C VAL A 288 2.36 -8.18 -30.57
N TYR A 289 3.35 -7.72 -29.81
CA TYR A 289 4.54 -7.05 -30.33
C TYR A 289 5.52 -8.08 -30.89
N ARG A 290 5.87 -7.96 -32.18
CA ARG A 290 6.88 -8.82 -32.83
C ARG A 290 8.17 -8.07 -33.18
N HIS A 291 8.19 -6.75 -33.02
CA HIS A 291 9.35 -5.87 -33.31
C HIS A 291 9.83 -5.93 -34.77
N ASP A 292 8.93 -6.25 -35.70
CA ASP A 292 9.20 -6.27 -37.14
C ASP A 292 8.56 -5.06 -37.85
N ASN A 293 8.99 -4.76 -39.07
CA ASN A 293 8.36 -3.72 -39.92
C ASN A 293 6.86 -3.97 -40.19
N SER A 294 6.38 -5.21 -40.01
CA SER A 294 4.95 -5.57 -40.10
C SER A 294 4.10 -5.02 -38.95
N ASP A 295 4.72 -4.59 -37.85
CA ASP A 295 4.02 -4.01 -36.69
C ASP A 295 3.42 -2.65 -37.00
N ILE A 296 3.99 -1.91 -37.95
CA ILE A 296 3.52 -0.56 -38.33
C ILE A 296 2.13 -0.67 -38.96
N VAL A 297 1.96 -1.55 -39.96
CA VAL A 297 0.68 -1.77 -40.64
C VAL A 297 -0.35 -2.39 -39.70
N ARG A 298 0.07 -3.33 -38.84
CA ARG A 298 -0.82 -3.95 -37.86
C ARG A 298 -1.34 -2.92 -36.85
N LYS A 299 -0.49 -2.04 -36.32
CA LYS A 299 -0.90 -0.97 -35.41
C LYS A 299 -1.94 -0.05 -36.05
N GLU A 300 -1.77 0.28 -37.33
CA GLU A 300 -2.70 1.15 -38.06
C GLU A 300 -4.09 0.50 -38.20
N ILE A 301 -4.15 -0.80 -38.52
CA ILE A 301 -5.42 -1.55 -38.58
C ILE A 301 -6.12 -1.58 -37.21
N TYR A 302 -5.38 -1.90 -36.15
CA TYR A 302 -5.94 -1.95 -34.79
C TYR A 302 -6.40 -0.57 -34.32
N TYR A 303 -5.71 0.51 -34.71
CA TYR A 303 -6.13 1.88 -34.44
C TYR A 303 -7.50 2.20 -35.05
N TYR A 304 -7.73 1.82 -36.32
CA TYR A 304 -9.05 2.00 -36.93
C TYR A 304 -10.15 1.17 -36.26
N VAL A 305 -9.83 -0.05 -35.82
CA VAL A 305 -10.77 -0.90 -35.07
C VAL A 305 -11.13 -0.26 -33.72
N GLU A 306 -10.15 0.28 -32.99
CA GLU A 306 -10.39 0.96 -31.71
C GLU A 306 -11.23 2.23 -31.88
N ILE A 307 -11.00 3.01 -32.95
CA ILE A 307 -11.84 4.16 -33.28
C ILE A 307 -13.29 3.71 -33.52
N CYS A 308 -13.49 2.61 -34.25
CA CYS A 308 -14.82 2.08 -34.54
C CYS A 308 -15.58 1.73 -33.24
N PHE A 309 -14.93 0.97 -32.34
CA PHE A 309 -15.51 0.65 -31.03
C PHE A 309 -15.79 1.90 -30.19
N THR A 310 -14.86 2.85 -30.17
CA THR A 310 -15.02 4.13 -29.45
C THR A 310 -16.24 4.91 -29.95
N ILE A 311 -16.46 4.98 -31.27
CA ILE A 311 -17.64 5.64 -31.86
C ILE A 311 -18.92 4.91 -31.42
N VAL A 312 -18.93 3.58 -31.44
CA VAL A 312 -20.09 2.77 -31.02
C VAL A 312 -20.42 2.98 -29.54
N PHE A 313 -19.42 3.01 -28.66
CA PHE A 313 -19.63 3.27 -27.23
C PHE A 313 -20.07 4.72 -26.95
N ASN A 314 -19.53 5.69 -27.67
CA ASN A 314 -19.97 7.08 -27.56
C ASN A 314 -21.43 7.27 -28.03
N LEU A 315 -21.83 6.59 -29.11
CA LEU A 315 -23.23 6.58 -29.56
C LEU A 315 -24.15 5.92 -28.52
N GLU A 316 -23.71 4.82 -27.91
CA GLU A 316 -24.46 4.17 -26.83
C GLU A 316 -24.66 5.08 -25.62
N CYS A 317 -23.58 5.73 -25.15
CA CYS A 317 -23.63 6.70 -24.06
C CYS A 317 -24.57 7.86 -24.39
N LEU A 318 -24.52 8.39 -25.62
CA LEU A 318 -25.42 9.45 -26.07
C LEU A 318 -26.90 8.99 -26.04
N ILE A 319 -27.19 7.79 -26.52
CA ILE A 319 -28.54 7.20 -26.50
C ILE A 319 -29.04 7.03 -25.05
N LYS A 320 -28.18 6.59 -24.12
CA LYS A 320 -28.50 6.48 -22.69
C LYS A 320 -28.77 7.85 -22.04
N VAL A 321 -27.97 8.87 -22.37
CA VAL A 321 -28.16 10.25 -21.86
C VAL A 321 -29.50 10.82 -22.32
N ILE A 322 -29.88 10.61 -23.58
CA ILE A 322 -31.18 11.06 -24.13
C ILE A 322 -32.33 10.24 -23.55
N GLY A 323 -32.15 8.91 -23.41
CA GLY A 323 -33.17 7.99 -22.92
C GLY A 323 -33.55 8.23 -21.45
N TYR A 324 -32.58 8.47 -20.56
CA TYR A 324 -32.81 8.72 -19.14
C TYR A 324 -32.87 10.21 -18.75
N GLY A 325 -32.43 11.09 -19.65
CA GLY A 325 -32.20 12.50 -19.36
C GLY A 325 -30.95 12.74 -18.52
N TRP A 326 -30.31 13.91 -18.70
CA TRP A 326 -29.03 14.27 -18.07
C TRP A 326 -29.00 14.07 -16.54
N LYS A 327 -30.04 14.52 -15.84
CA LYS A 327 -30.14 14.39 -14.38
C LYS A 327 -30.41 12.95 -13.92
N GLY A 328 -31.14 12.17 -14.71
CA GLY A 328 -31.42 10.76 -14.42
C GLY A 328 -30.18 9.89 -14.63
N TYR A 329 -29.45 10.14 -15.73
CA TYR A 329 -28.22 9.47 -16.10
C TYR A 329 -27.11 9.66 -15.04
N LEU A 330 -26.82 10.91 -14.65
CA LEU A 330 -25.79 11.22 -13.66
C LEU A 330 -26.14 10.83 -12.21
N ARG A 331 -27.36 10.38 -11.93
CA ARG A 331 -27.72 9.92 -10.58
C ARG A 331 -27.10 8.57 -10.24
N ARG A 332 -26.87 7.69 -11.22
CA ARG A 332 -26.31 6.35 -11.01
C ARG A 332 -24.78 6.35 -11.10
N GLY A 333 -24.11 5.72 -10.14
CA GLY A 333 -22.65 5.63 -10.11
C GLY A 333 -22.05 4.92 -11.34
N GLN A 334 -22.74 3.90 -11.86
CA GLN A 334 -22.30 3.17 -13.05
C GLN A 334 -22.28 4.05 -14.30
N HIS A 335 -23.33 4.83 -14.56
CA HIS A 335 -23.39 5.74 -15.71
C HIS A 335 -22.39 6.90 -15.61
N LYS A 336 -22.00 7.31 -14.39
CA LYS A 336 -20.88 8.25 -14.22
C LYS A 336 -19.57 7.65 -14.72
N PHE A 337 -19.31 6.38 -14.41
CA PHE A 337 -18.13 5.67 -14.88
C PHE A 337 -18.15 5.50 -16.41
N GLU A 338 -19.29 5.09 -16.98
CA GLU A 338 -19.47 4.99 -18.44
C GLU A 338 -19.20 6.34 -19.15
N LEU A 339 -19.69 7.45 -18.57
CA LEU A 339 -19.42 8.79 -19.12
C LEU A 339 -17.95 9.18 -19.05
N ILE A 340 -17.25 8.83 -17.96
CA ILE A 340 -15.82 9.09 -17.80
C ILE A 340 -15.01 8.27 -18.81
N LEU A 341 -15.44 7.05 -19.14
CA LEU A 341 -14.77 6.23 -20.16
C LEU A 341 -15.00 6.75 -21.59
N CYS A 342 -16.10 7.45 -21.83
CA CYS A 342 -16.43 8.03 -23.14
C CYS A 342 -15.70 9.35 -23.42
N VAL A 343 -15.36 10.11 -22.37
CA VAL A 343 -14.58 11.36 -22.44
C VAL A 343 -13.10 11.04 -22.46
#